data_AF-A0A937ZB38-F1
#
_entry.id   AF-A0A937ZB38-F1
#
_cell.length_a   1.000
_cell.length_b   1.000
_cell.length_c   1.000
_cell.angle_alpha   90.00
_cell.angle_beta   90.00
_cell.angle_gamma   90.00
#
_symmetry.space_group_name_H-M   'P 1'
#
loop_
_entity.id
_entity.type
_entity.pdbx_description
1 polymer ?
#
loop_
_entity_poly.entity_id
_entity_poly.type
_entity_poly.pdbx_seq_one_letter_code
_entity_poly.pdbx_strand_id
1 'polypeptide(L)'
;MNAILAIAEARAAGVKLGLDGDALALEASAPPPPAVIESLSRHKAEIIALLRPADDGWSALDWWTFFCERTRMAAVHGLTGIEAQARAFDCCVVERLNRNPVRSPPGRCLGCGQAEHSDDPLLPFGTEPTGHAWLHSRCWPAWHAARKAEAIAALAQLGITTSRTSL
;
A
#
# COMPACT_ATOMS: atom_id res chain seq x y z
N MET A 1 -22.37 -8.15 -4.03
CA MET A 1 -20.99 -8.44 -4.50
C MET A 1 -20.34 -7.10 -4.83
N ASN A 2 -19.02 -6.95 -4.62
CA ASN A 2 -18.29 -5.71 -4.89
C ASN A 2 -17.10 -6.00 -5.84
N ALA A 3 -16.43 -4.95 -6.34
CA ALA A 3 -15.32 -5.09 -7.27
C ALA A 3 -14.18 -6.00 -6.79
N ILE A 4 -13.82 -5.95 -5.49
CA ILE A 4 -12.77 -6.80 -4.91
C ILE A 4 -13.19 -8.27 -4.96
N LEU A 5 -14.44 -8.57 -4.59
CA LEU A 5 -14.97 -9.93 -4.65
C LEU A 5 -15.08 -10.45 -6.08
N ALA A 6 -15.46 -9.60 -7.05
CA ALA A 6 -15.47 -9.97 -8.46
C ALA A 6 -14.06 -10.29 -8.99
N ILE A 7 -13.04 -9.53 -8.57
CA ILE A 7 -11.63 -9.83 -8.87
C ILE A 7 -11.20 -11.16 -8.26
N ALA A 8 -11.58 -11.42 -7.00
CA ALA A 8 -11.24 -12.67 -6.31
C ALA A 8 -11.89 -13.89 -7.00
N GLU A 9 -13.16 -13.78 -7.39
CA GLU A 9 -13.89 -14.81 -8.13
C GLU A 9 -13.23 -15.09 -9.48
N ALA A 10 -12.88 -14.05 -10.24
CA ALA A 10 -12.19 -14.18 -11.51
C ALA A 10 -10.82 -14.87 -11.37
N ARG A 11 -10.03 -14.48 -10.36
CA ARG A 11 -8.73 -15.12 -10.06
C ARG A 11 -8.91 -16.59 -9.67
N ALA A 12 -9.94 -16.93 -8.88
CA ALA A 12 -10.24 -18.32 -8.53
C ALA A 12 -10.65 -19.17 -9.75
N ALA A 13 -11.25 -18.55 -10.76
CA ALA A 13 -11.54 -19.16 -12.05
C ALA A 13 -10.32 -19.18 -13.01
N GLY A 14 -9.13 -18.78 -12.57
CA GLY A 14 -7.91 -18.77 -13.38
C GLY A 14 -7.80 -17.59 -14.36
N VAL A 15 -8.60 -16.54 -14.17
CA VAL A 15 -8.57 -15.32 -14.99
C VAL A 15 -7.60 -14.31 -14.38
N LYS A 16 -6.60 -13.90 -15.17
CA LYS A 16 -5.77 -12.74 -14.85
C LYS A 16 -6.42 -11.48 -15.42
N LEU A 17 -6.37 -10.41 -14.64
CA LEU A 17 -6.90 -9.11 -15.04
C LEU A 17 -5.75 -8.14 -15.26
N GLY A 18 -5.85 -7.34 -16.32
CA GLY A 18 -4.93 -6.27 -16.65
C GLY A 18 -5.66 -5.05 -17.20
N LEU A 19 -4.92 -3.97 -17.44
CA LEU A 19 -5.43 -2.79 -18.13
C LEU A 19 -4.86 -2.75 -19.55
N ASP A 20 -5.72 -2.47 -20.52
CA ASP A 20 -5.36 -2.10 -21.89
C ASP A 20 -5.92 -0.70 -22.16
N GLY A 21 -5.11 0.32 -21.88
CA GLY A 21 -5.57 1.71 -21.80
C GLY A 21 -6.67 1.87 -20.75
N ASP A 22 -7.87 2.28 -21.19
CA ASP A 22 -9.06 2.40 -20.34
C ASP A 22 -9.96 1.14 -20.36
N ALA A 23 -9.51 0.06 -20.98
CA ALA A 23 -10.22 -1.22 -21.00
C ALA A 23 -9.70 -2.19 -19.93
N LEU A 24 -10.60 -3.05 -19.46
CA LEU A 24 -10.26 -4.21 -18.64
C LEU A 24 -9.90 -5.37 -19.56
N ALA A 25 -8.64 -5.80 -19.52
CA ALA A 25 -8.14 -6.96 -20.25
C ALA A 25 -8.26 -8.22 -19.36
N LEU A 26 -8.69 -9.33 -19.97
CA LEU A 26 -8.81 -10.63 -19.30
C LEU A 26 -7.94 -11.65 -20.04
N GLU A 27 -7.07 -12.32 -19.29
CA GLU A 27 -6.26 -13.44 -19.80
C GLU A 27 -6.65 -14.73 -19.07
N ALA A 28 -6.96 -15.78 -19.81
CA ALA A 28 -7.29 -17.08 -19.26
C ALA A 28 -6.92 -18.20 -20.23
N SER A 29 -6.50 -19.36 -19.72
CA SER A 29 -6.14 -20.54 -20.54
C SER A 29 -7.37 -21.25 -21.14
N ALA A 30 -8.57 -20.93 -20.66
CA ALA A 30 -9.85 -21.42 -21.16
C ALA A 30 -10.90 -20.31 -21.05
N PRO A 31 -12.02 -20.37 -21.80
CA PRO A 31 -13.10 -19.40 -21.70
C PRO A 31 -13.59 -19.24 -20.25
N PRO A 32 -13.61 -18.01 -19.70
CA PRO A 32 -14.10 -17.78 -18.33
C PRO A 32 -15.59 -18.13 -18.19
N PRO A 33 -16.04 -18.62 -17.02
CA PRO A 33 -17.45 -18.88 -16.79
C PRO A 33 -18.32 -17.62 -17.01
N PRO A 34 -19.52 -17.73 -17.63
CA PRO A 34 -20.36 -16.56 -17.92
C PRO A 34 -20.70 -15.72 -16.69
N ALA A 35 -20.90 -16.36 -15.53
CA ALA A 35 -21.16 -15.66 -14.27
C ALA A 35 -20.00 -14.75 -13.85
N VAL A 36 -18.74 -15.19 -14.08
CA VAL A 36 -17.54 -14.38 -13.81
C VAL A 36 -17.51 -13.16 -14.73
N ILE A 37 -17.80 -13.35 -16.03
CA ILE A 37 -17.85 -12.23 -16.98
C ILE A 37 -18.95 -11.23 -16.60
N GLU A 38 -20.13 -11.69 -16.20
CA GLU A 38 -21.23 -10.83 -15.76
C GLU A 38 -20.83 -10.04 -14.49
N SER A 39 -20.22 -10.72 -13.52
CA SER A 39 -19.71 -10.13 -12.27
C SER A 39 -18.67 -9.03 -12.56
N LEU A 40 -17.68 -9.32 -13.41
CA LEU A 40 -16.66 -8.35 -13.83
C LEU A 40 -17.26 -7.19 -14.61
N SER A 41 -18.21 -7.45 -15.51
CA SER A 41 -18.87 -6.40 -16.31
C SER A 41 -19.65 -5.44 -15.42
N ARG A 42 -20.36 -5.95 -14.40
CA ARG A 42 -21.13 -5.13 -13.45
C ARG A 42 -20.26 -4.15 -12.66
N HIS A 43 -19.03 -4.55 -12.35
CA HIS A 43 -18.08 -3.76 -11.56
C HIS A 43 -16.92 -3.17 -12.38
N LYS A 44 -17.01 -3.17 -13.72
CA LYS A 44 -15.88 -2.85 -14.62
C LYS A 44 -15.16 -1.54 -14.28
N ALA A 45 -15.92 -0.45 -14.07
CA ALA A 45 -15.35 0.86 -13.78
C ALA A 45 -14.60 0.88 -12.43
N GLU A 46 -15.19 0.27 -11.40
CA GLU A 46 -14.56 0.12 -10.08
C GLU A 46 -13.30 -0.74 -10.16
N ILE A 47 -13.33 -1.84 -10.92
CA ILE A 47 -12.18 -2.72 -11.13
C ILE A 47 -11.05 -1.99 -11.85
N ILE A 48 -11.35 -1.22 -12.90
CA ILE A 48 -10.36 -0.41 -13.60
C ILE A 48 -9.73 0.60 -12.64
N ALA A 49 -10.52 1.26 -11.80
CA ALA A 49 -10.01 2.18 -10.79
C ALA A 49 -9.10 1.46 -9.77
N LEU A 50 -9.46 0.24 -9.34
CA LEU A 50 -8.67 -0.57 -8.41
C LEU A 50 -7.35 -1.08 -9.02
N LEU A 51 -7.30 -1.29 -10.33
CA LEU A 51 -6.11 -1.76 -11.07
C LEU A 51 -5.19 -0.62 -11.50
N ARG A 52 -5.68 0.63 -11.51
CA ARG A 52 -4.89 1.78 -11.92
C ARG A 52 -3.81 2.05 -10.85
N PRO A 53 -2.52 2.10 -11.23
CA PRO A 53 -1.47 2.47 -10.30
C PRO A 53 -1.64 3.89 -9.77
N ALA A 54 -1.35 4.10 -8.49
CA ALA A 54 -1.18 5.43 -7.91
C ALA A 54 0.26 5.95 -8.13
N ASP A 55 0.57 7.12 -7.58
CA ASP A 55 1.90 7.74 -7.66
C ASP A 55 3.01 6.87 -7.05
N ASP A 56 2.65 5.97 -6.13
CA ASP A 56 3.55 4.99 -5.51
C ASP A 56 3.84 3.76 -6.39
N GLY A 57 3.31 3.78 -7.63
CA GLY A 57 3.43 2.71 -8.62
C GLY A 57 2.61 1.47 -8.31
N TRP A 58 1.83 1.46 -7.22
CA TRP A 58 0.95 0.35 -6.84
C TRP A 58 -0.51 0.71 -7.00
N SER A 59 -1.26 -0.25 -7.51
CA SER A 59 -2.71 -0.18 -7.55
C SER A 59 -3.30 -0.52 -6.18
N ALA A 60 -4.58 -0.21 -5.96
CA ALA A 60 -5.29 -0.65 -4.76
C ALA A 60 -5.27 -2.19 -4.62
N LEU A 61 -5.30 -2.90 -5.75
CA LEU A 61 -5.23 -4.35 -5.78
C LEU A 61 -3.85 -4.90 -5.38
N ASP A 62 -2.76 -4.20 -5.72
CA ASP A 62 -1.41 -4.58 -5.28
C ASP A 62 -1.27 -4.46 -3.76
N TRP A 63 -1.78 -3.36 -3.20
CA TRP A 63 -1.86 -3.16 -1.74
C TRP A 63 -2.65 -4.27 -1.04
N TRP A 64 -3.82 -4.64 -1.56
CA TRP A 64 -4.61 -5.75 -1.02
C TRP A 64 -3.91 -7.11 -1.14
N THR A 65 -3.23 -7.34 -2.27
CA THR A 65 -2.48 -8.57 -2.50
C THR A 65 -1.34 -8.69 -1.49
N PHE A 66 -0.56 -7.62 -1.30
CA PHE A 66 0.50 -7.54 -0.31
C PHE A 66 -0.05 -7.75 1.12
N PHE A 67 -1.11 -7.05 1.52
CA PHE A 67 -1.73 -7.24 2.84
C PHE A 67 -2.15 -8.70 3.09
N CYS A 68 -2.84 -9.32 2.12
CA CYS A 68 -3.26 -10.72 2.23
C CYS A 68 -2.07 -11.67 2.33
N GLU A 69 -1.01 -11.46 1.54
CA GLU A 69 0.23 -12.25 1.60
C GLU A 69 0.89 -12.13 2.97
N ARG A 70 1.07 -10.91 3.49
CA ARG A 70 1.66 -10.66 4.80
C ARG A 70 0.82 -11.26 5.93
N THR A 71 -0.50 -11.27 5.79
CA THR A 71 -1.42 -11.91 6.74
C THR A 71 -1.21 -13.43 6.75
N ARG A 72 -1.16 -14.07 5.57
CA ARG A 72 -0.90 -15.51 5.48
C ARG A 72 0.48 -15.89 6.03
N MET A 73 1.51 -15.11 5.70
CA MET A 73 2.87 -15.34 6.20
C MET A 73 2.92 -15.24 7.73
N ALA A 74 2.28 -14.23 8.32
CA ALA A 74 2.18 -14.08 9.76
C ALA A 74 1.44 -15.26 10.43
N ALA A 75 0.38 -15.77 9.81
CA ALA A 75 -0.36 -16.93 10.30
C ALA A 75 0.48 -18.23 10.25
N VAL A 76 1.29 -18.42 9.20
CA VAL A 76 2.26 -19.54 9.11
C VAL A 76 3.27 -19.49 10.27
N HIS A 77 3.57 -18.31 10.79
CA HIS A 77 4.42 -18.11 11.96
C HIS A 77 3.66 -18.18 13.30
N GLY A 78 2.41 -18.64 13.33
CA GLY A 78 1.65 -18.95 14.54
C GLY A 78 0.84 -17.79 15.12
N LEU A 79 0.73 -16.66 14.43
CA LEU A 79 -0.15 -15.57 14.85
C LEU A 79 -1.62 -15.91 14.55
N THR A 80 -2.52 -15.54 15.47
CA THR A 80 -3.97 -15.66 15.25
C THR A 80 -4.44 -14.74 14.12
N GLY A 81 -5.65 -14.95 13.59
CA GLY A 81 -6.16 -14.13 12.48
C GLY A 81 -6.09 -12.62 12.72
N ILE A 82 -6.40 -12.17 13.95
CA ILE A 82 -6.34 -10.74 14.32
C ILE A 82 -4.89 -10.26 14.42
N GLU A 83 -4.02 -11.03 15.07
CA GLU A 83 -2.60 -10.67 15.22
C GLU A 83 -1.87 -10.68 13.86
N ALA A 84 -2.21 -11.63 13.00
CA ALA A 84 -1.67 -11.74 11.65
C ALA A 84 -2.10 -10.55 10.78
N GLN A 85 -3.37 -10.13 10.84
CA GLN A 85 -3.85 -8.93 10.17
C GLN A 85 -3.19 -7.66 10.72
N ALA A 86 -3.03 -7.54 12.04
CA ALA A 86 -2.33 -6.41 12.66
C ALA A 86 -0.87 -6.35 12.21
N ARG A 87 -0.16 -7.48 12.18
CA ARG A 87 1.21 -7.57 11.66
C ARG A 87 1.28 -7.22 10.17
N ALA A 88 0.31 -7.69 9.37
CA ALA A 88 0.23 -7.37 7.95
C ALA A 88 0.00 -5.88 7.71
N PHE A 89 -0.84 -5.25 8.53
CA PHE A 89 -1.07 -3.81 8.51
C PHE A 89 0.23 -3.04 8.80
N ASP A 90 0.97 -3.41 9.84
CA ASP A 90 2.27 -2.78 10.14
C ASP A 90 3.25 -2.90 8.96
N CYS A 91 3.24 -4.04 8.26
CA CYS A 91 4.03 -4.23 7.03
C CYS A 91 3.56 -3.28 5.92
N CYS A 92 2.25 -3.08 5.74
CA CYS A 92 1.72 -2.15 4.76
C CYS A 92 2.12 -0.71 5.06
N VAL A 93 2.10 -0.30 6.33
CA VAL A 93 2.54 1.04 6.75
C VAL A 93 4.01 1.26 6.40
N VAL A 94 4.88 0.30 6.72
CA VAL A 94 6.31 0.37 6.37
C VAL A 94 6.52 0.44 4.85
N GLU A 95 5.84 -0.42 4.11
CA GLU A 95 5.94 -0.43 2.64
C GLU A 95 5.46 0.90 2.04
N ARG A 96 4.42 1.53 2.62
CA ARG A 96 3.92 2.81 2.15
C ARG A 96 4.96 3.92 2.36
N LEU A 97 5.64 3.92 3.50
CA LEU A 97 6.74 4.85 3.76
C LEU A 97 7.91 4.66 2.77
N ASN A 98 8.25 3.40 2.46
CA ASN A 98 9.32 3.06 1.52
C ASN A 98 9.00 3.53 0.08
N ARG A 99 7.75 3.37 -0.35
CA ARG A 99 7.29 3.75 -1.69
C ARG A 99 7.03 5.24 -1.88
N ASN A 100 6.90 5.98 -0.79
CA ASN A 100 6.70 7.43 -0.82
C ASN A 100 7.90 8.16 -0.21
N PRO A 101 9.14 7.98 -0.69
CA PRO A 101 10.31 8.59 -0.07
C PRO A 101 10.21 10.12 -0.12
N VAL A 102 10.74 10.79 0.91
CA VAL A 102 10.84 12.26 0.92
C VAL A 102 12.30 12.63 0.90
N ARG A 103 12.63 13.58 0.03
CA ARG A 103 13.97 14.14 -0.12
C ARG A 103 13.96 15.58 0.34
N SER A 104 15.05 16.02 0.95
CA SER A 104 15.30 17.44 1.18
C SER A 104 16.74 17.77 0.80
N PRO A 105 17.04 19.03 0.43
CA PRO A 105 18.42 19.47 0.33
C PRO A 105 19.09 19.42 1.72
N PRO A 106 20.43 19.27 1.78
CA PRO A 106 21.17 19.44 3.01
C PRO A 106 21.13 20.91 3.51
N GLY A 107 21.56 21.13 4.74
CA GLY A 107 21.75 22.47 5.32
C GLY A 107 20.53 23.07 6.03
N ARG A 108 19.33 22.48 5.89
CA ARG A 108 18.15 22.83 6.70
C ARG A 108 17.38 21.60 7.13
N CYS A 109 16.93 21.61 8.38
CA CYS A 109 16.04 20.59 8.92
C CYS A 109 14.69 20.64 8.21
N LEU A 110 14.28 19.52 7.61
CA LEU A 110 12.96 19.39 6.97
C LEU A 110 11.80 19.58 7.97
N GLY A 111 12.03 19.27 9.26
CA GLY A 111 11.01 19.35 10.30
C GLY A 111 10.78 20.76 10.85
N CYS A 112 11.85 21.53 11.10
CA CYS A 112 11.76 22.85 11.74
C CYS A 112 12.28 24.02 10.91
N GLY A 113 12.88 23.75 9.74
CA GLY A 113 13.44 24.76 8.83
C GLY A 113 14.78 25.38 9.25
N GLN A 114 15.26 25.08 10.46
CA GLN A 114 16.49 25.65 11.01
C GLN A 114 17.74 24.95 10.41
N ALA A 115 18.85 25.69 10.39
CA ALA A 115 20.14 25.18 9.95
C ALA A 115 20.73 24.17 10.96
N GLU A 116 21.82 23.52 10.57
CA GLU A 116 22.59 22.67 11.48
C GLU A 116 23.31 23.48 12.57
N HIS A 117 23.53 22.85 13.72
CA HIS A 117 24.33 23.39 14.83
C HIS A 117 25.32 22.32 15.30
N SER A 118 26.46 22.69 15.88
CA SER A 118 27.50 21.74 16.33
C SER A 118 26.96 20.68 17.29
N ASP A 119 26.10 21.10 18.22
CA ASP A 119 25.53 20.24 19.27
C ASP A 119 24.23 19.52 18.82
N ASP A 120 23.73 19.83 17.63
CA ASP A 120 22.56 19.18 17.04
C ASP A 120 22.66 19.20 15.51
N PRO A 121 23.47 18.29 14.95
CA PRO A 121 23.71 18.24 13.51
C PRO A 121 22.48 17.73 12.76
N LEU A 122 22.43 18.02 11.47
CA LEU A 122 21.45 17.40 10.57
C LEU A 122 21.90 15.99 10.23
N LEU A 123 21.03 15.02 10.46
CA LEU A 123 21.26 13.63 10.12
C LEU A 123 20.45 13.26 8.87
N PRO A 124 21.03 12.47 7.95
CA PRO A 124 20.30 11.95 6.80
C PRO A 124 19.41 10.78 7.22
N PHE A 125 18.14 10.83 6.86
CA PHE A 125 17.19 9.73 7.03
C PHE A 125 16.64 9.28 5.67
N GLY A 126 16.67 7.98 5.43
CA GLY A 126 16.40 7.38 4.13
C GLY A 126 17.61 6.56 3.65
N THR A 127 17.51 5.98 2.47
CA THR A 127 18.58 5.21 1.85
C THR A 127 18.72 5.59 0.38
N GLU A 128 19.89 5.38 -0.20
CA GLU A 128 20.03 5.45 -1.66
C GLU A 128 19.29 4.27 -2.33
N PRO A 129 18.80 4.41 -3.58
CA PRO A 129 18.83 5.60 -4.44
C PRO A 129 17.64 6.56 -4.20
N THR A 130 16.78 6.28 -3.21
CA THR A 130 15.57 7.06 -2.96
C THR A 130 15.83 8.41 -2.29
N GLY A 131 17.06 8.65 -1.81
CA GLY A 131 17.55 9.93 -1.31
C GLY A 131 17.30 10.13 0.19
N HIS A 132 17.80 11.24 0.73
CA HIS A 132 17.74 11.53 2.16
C HIS A 132 16.82 12.72 2.48
N ALA A 133 16.12 12.62 3.60
CA ALA A 133 15.55 13.75 4.33
C ALA A 133 16.51 14.15 5.45
N TRP A 134 16.90 15.43 5.49
CA TRP A 134 17.82 15.96 6.49
C TRP A 134 17.04 16.53 7.66
N LEU A 135 17.27 15.98 8.86
CA LEU A 135 16.53 16.32 10.07
C LEU A 135 17.48 16.39 11.26
N HIS A 136 17.20 17.28 12.21
CA HIS A 136 17.74 17.13 13.56
C HIS A 136 17.22 15.84 14.18
N SER A 137 18.04 15.18 15.00
CA SER A 137 17.64 13.94 15.70
C SER A 137 16.36 14.16 16.52
N ARG A 138 16.25 15.31 17.20
CA ARG A 138 15.04 15.68 17.97
C ARG A 138 13.79 15.92 17.12
N CYS A 139 13.94 16.30 15.85
CA CYS A 139 12.81 16.59 14.96
C CYS A 139 12.28 15.32 14.29
N TRP A 140 13.09 14.26 14.23
CA TRP A 140 12.73 13.01 13.58
C TRP A 140 11.46 12.35 14.14
N PRO A 141 11.24 12.22 15.47
CA PRO A 141 10.07 11.51 15.98
C PRO A 141 8.74 12.12 15.53
N ALA A 142 8.61 13.46 15.62
CA ALA A 142 7.40 14.17 15.22
C ALA A 142 7.18 14.08 13.70
N TRP A 143 8.25 14.27 12.92
CA TRP A 143 8.19 14.14 11.46
C TRP A 143 7.79 12.73 11.03
N HIS A 144 8.44 11.70 11.58
CA HIS A 144 8.15 10.31 11.26
C HIS A 144 6.73 9.91 11.69
N ALA A 145 6.25 10.40 12.82
CA ALA A 145 4.88 10.16 13.27
C ALA A 145 3.84 10.76 12.32
N ALA A 146 4.04 12.00 11.84
CA ALA A 146 3.16 12.62 10.85
C ALA A 146 3.10 11.80 9.56
N ARG A 147 4.27 11.37 9.07
CA ARG A 147 4.36 10.50 7.88
C ARG A 147 3.69 9.14 8.06
N LYS A 148 3.82 8.54 9.25
CA LYS A 148 3.13 7.30 9.58
C LYS A 148 1.61 7.51 9.58
N ALA A 149 1.12 8.64 10.08
CA ALA A 149 -0.30 8.98 10.06
C ALA A 149 -0.84 9.15 8.63
N GLU A 150 -0.09 9.82 7.74
CA GLU A 150 -0.43 9.94 6.32
C GLU A 150 -0.49 8.56 5.64
N ALA A 151 0.49 7.69 5.89
CA ALA A 151 0.51 6.33 5.38
C ALA A 151 -0.72 5.53 5.83
N ILE A 152 -1.08 5.63 7.11
CA ILE A 152 -2.28 4.98 7.67
C ILE A 152 -3.56 5.52 7.02
N ALA A 153 -3.67 6.85 6.86
CA ALA A 153 -4.84 7.47 6.23
C ALA A 153 -5.01 7.01 4.78
N ALA A 154 -3.90 6.89 4.03
CA ALA A 154 -3.93 6.40 2.67
C ALA A 154 -4.31 4.91 2.56
N LEU A 155 -3.83 4.06 3.47
CA LEU A 155 -4.23 2.65 3.53
C LEU A 155 -5.72 2.49 3.89
N ALA A 156 -6.24 3.35 4.77
CA ALA A 156 -7.66 3.35 5.13
C ALA A 156 -8.57 3.66 3.93
N GLN A 157 -8.15 4.54 3.02
CA GLN A 157 -8.88 4.81 1.76
C GLN A 157 -8.96 3.58 0.85
N LEU A 158 -8.01 2.64 0.99
CA LEU A 158 -8.01 1.36 0.27
C LEU A 158 -8.81 0.27 1.01
N GLY A 159 -9.36 0.56 2.19
CA GLY A 159 -10.04 -0.42 3.04
C GLY A 159 -9.09 -1.30 3.87
N ILE A 160 -7.79 -0.97 3.93
CA ILE A 160 -6.80 -1.67 4.76
C ILE A 160 -6.71 -0.93 6.09
N THR A 161 -7.36 -1.45 7.13
CA THR A 161 -7.43 -0.84 8.46
C THR A 161 -7.12 -1.84 9.57
N THR A 162 -6.61 -1.39 10.71
CA THR A 162 -6.39 -2.21 11.91
C THR A 162 -7.67 -2.61 12.64
N SER A 163 -8.80 -1.96 12.34
CA SER A 163 -10.06 -2.22 13.03
C SER A 163 -10.86 -3.35 12.40
N ARG A 164 -10.90 -4.49 13.13
CA ARG A 164 -11.91 -5.55 13.17
C ARG A 164 -12.99 -5.54 12.06
N THR A 165 -13.00 -6.56 11.22
CA THR A 165 -14.28 -7.09 10.70
C THR A 165 -14.40 -8.54 11.11
N SER A 166 -15.04 -8.76 12.25
CA SER A 166 -15.79 -9.99 12.49
C SER A 166 -16.95 -9.98 11.48
N LEU A 167 -16.92 -10.91 10.54
CA LEU A 167 -18.11 -11.49 9.93
C LEU A 167 -18.06 -12.98 10.21
#